data_AF-A0A7L5JMS5-F1
#
_entry.id   AF-A0A7L5JMS5-F1
#
_cell.length_a   1.000
_cell.length_b   1.000
_cell.length_c   1.000
_cell.angle_alpha   90.00
_cell.angle_beta   90.00
_cell.angle_gamma   90.00
#
_symmetry.space_group_name_H-M   'P 1'
#
loop_
_entity.id
_entity.type
_entity.pdbx_description
1 polymer ?
#
loop_
_entity_poly.entity_id
_entity_poly.type
_entity_poly.pdbx_seq_one_letter_code
_entity_poly.pdbx_strand_id
1 'polypeptide(L)'
;MSLKLINKANELIKQTEKEALEIIKKREFIKSKIVDDGNIILTDFIVNALTKKRYDDLTYNERLFVNDIFENATKEDLEVLKDKYFIDLEDVKSVFLGSPCDENIKFIKEVLNGN
;
A
#
# COMPACT_ATOMS: atom_id res chain seq x y z
N MET A 1 -7.98 8.84 35.77
CA MET A 1 -7.15 9.15 34.57
C MET A 1 -7.30 8.06 33.50
N SER A 2 -7.36 6.78 33.86
CA SER A 2 -7.51 5.64 32.93
C SER A 2 -8.79 5.67 32.08
N LEU A 3 -9.96 5.96 32.64
CA LEU A 3 -11.24 5.91 31.89
C LEU A 3 -11.31 6.90 30.72
N LYS A 4 -10.77 8.12 30.89
CA LYS A 4 -10.74 9.13 29.81
C LYS A 4 -9.83 8.69 28.66
N LEU A 5 -8.71 8.04 28.97
CA LEU A 5 -7.79 7.49 27.97
C LEU A 5 -8.43 6.32 27.22
N ILE A 6 -9.12 5.42 27.93
CA ILE A 6 -9.85 4.29 27.33
C ILE A 6 -10.96 4.80 26.38
N ASN A 7 -11.73 5.81 26.79
CA ASN A 7 -12.77 6.38 25.94
C ASN A 7 -12.20 7.03 24.68
N LYS A 8 -11.11 7.78 24.82
CA LYS A 8 -10.43 8.41 23.67
C LYS A 8 -9.87 7.36 22.70
N ALA A 9 -9.30 6.27 23.21
CA ALA A 9 -8.82 5.17 22.38
C ALA A 9 -9.96 4.50 21.60
N ASN A 10 -11.12 4.29 22.24
CA ASN A 10 -12.29 3.70 21.59
C ASN A 10 -12.88 4.61 20.49
N GLU A 11 -12.85 5.93 20.67
CA GLU A 11 -13.26 6.88 19.62
C GLU A 11 -12.34 6.81 18.39
N LEU A 12 -11.03 6.75 18.62
CA LEU A 12 -10.04 6.60 17.56
C LEU A 12 -10.23 5.29 16.79
N ILE A 13 -10.44 4.16 17.48
CA ILE A 13 -10.70 2.86 16.84
C ILE A 13 -11.94 2.94 15.94
N LYS A 14 -13.05 3.48 16.44
CA LYS A 14 -14.28 3.63 15.65
C LYS A 14 -14.10 4.53 14.43
N GLN A 15 -13.29 5.57 14.56
CA GLN A 15 -12.98 6.46 13.45
C GLN A 15 -12.17 5.73 12.38
N THR A 16 -11.13 4.99 12.77
CA THR A 16 -10.32 4.18 11.86
C THR A 16 -11.15 3.09 11.17
N GLU A 17 -12.06 2.41 11.87
CA GLU A 17 -12.97 1.42 11.29
C GLU A 17 -13.88 2.04 10.22
N LYS A 18 -14.40 3.25 10.48
CA LYS A 18 -15.23 3.97 9.52
C LYS A 18 -14.45 4.37 8.27
N GLU A 19 -13.24 4.91 8.45
CA GLU A 19 -12.36 5.30 7.35
C GLU A 19 -11.98 4.09 6.47
N ALA A 20 -11.64 2.96 7.09
CA ALA A 20 -11.36 1.71 6.38
C ALA A 20 -12.58 1.23 5.58
N LEU A 21 -13.79 1.31 6.14
CA LEU A 21 -15.02 0.93 5.46
C LEU A 21 -15.33 1.82 4.24
N GLU A 22 -15.07 3.13 4.36
CA GLU A 22 -15.21 4.07 3.24
C GLU A 22 -14.20 3.79 2.12
N ILE A 23 -12.96 3.41 2.47
CA ILE A 23 -11.93 3.00 1.50
C ILE A 23 -12.36 1.72 0.77
N ILE A 24 -12.83 0.70 1.49
CA ILE A 24 -13.33 -0.55 0.89
C ILE A 24 -14.45 -0.26 -0.11
N LYS A 25 -15.44 0.56 0.28
CA LYS A 25 -16.55 0.94 -0.60
C LYS A 25 -16.10 1.70 -1.85
N LYS A 26 -15.15 2.64 -1.70
CA LYS A 26 -14.56 3.35 -2.85
C LYS A 26 -13.84 2.38 -3.79
N ARG A 27 -13.10 1.41 -3.24
CA ARG A 27 -12.42 0.37 -4.04
C ARG A 27 -13.42 -0.52 -4.78
N GLU A 28 -14.47 -1.01 -4.13
CA GLU A 28 -15.54 -1.78 -4.78
C GLU A 28 -16.23 -0.98 -5.89
N PHE A 29 -16.51 0.30 -5.63
CA PHE A 29 -17.08 1.19 -6.64
C PHE A 29 -16.17 1.33 -7.85
N ILE A 30 -14.87 1.53 -7.66
CA ILE A 30 -13.90 1.66 -8.75
C ILE A 30 -13.75 0.35 -9.51
N LYS A 31 -13.68 -0.79 -8.82
CA LYS A 31 -13.71 -2.12 -9.44
C LYS A 31 -14.94 -2.30 -10.33
N SER A 32 -16.11 -1.84 -9.89
CA SER A 32 -17.35 -1.89 -10.70
C SER A 32 -17.34 -0.99 -11.94
N LYS A 33 -16.43 -0.01 -12.01
CA LYS A 33 -16.29 0.95 -13.12
C LYS A 33 -15.20 0.59 -14.12
N ILE A 34 -14.29 -0.32 -13.76
CA ILE A 34 -13.27 -0.86 -14.67
C ILE A 34 -13.91 -2.06 -15.38
N VAL A 35 -14.32 -1.87 -16.64
CA VAL A 35 -15.13 -2.84 -17.42
C VAL A 35 -14.28 -3.94 -18.08
N ASP A 36 -12.95 -3.88 -17.97
CA ASP A 36 -12.04 -4.90 -18.52
C ASP A 36 -11.53 -5.84 -17.42
N ASP A 37 -11.99 -7.09 -17.44
CA ASP A 37 -11.61 -8.16 -16.50
C ASP A 37 -10.07 -8.33 -16.36
N GLY A 38 -9.30 -8.03 -17.42
CA GLY A 38 -7.83 -8.07 -17.39
C GLY A 38 -7.21 -6.96 -16.52
N ASN A 39 -7.83 -5.80 -16.44
CA ASN A 39 -7.38 -4.69 -15.58
C ASN A 39 -7.73 -4.94 -14.10
N ILE A 40 -8.80 -5.69 -13.82
CA ILE A 40 -9.18 -6.07 -12.45
C ILE A 40 -8.17 -7.04 -11.85
N ILE A 41 -7.76 -8.07 -12.59
CA ILE A 41 -6.74 -9.05 -12.15
C ILE A 41 -5.41 -8.34 -11.88
N LEU A 42 -4.99 -7.46 -12.81
CA LEU A 42 -3.77 -6.68 -12.65
C LEU A 42 -3.84 -5.74 -11.43
N THR A 43 -5.00 -5.10 -11.23
CA THR A 43 -5.24 -4.22 -10.07
C THR A 43 -5.17 -4.98 -8.76
N ASP A 44 -5.80 -6.14 -8.66
CA ASP A 44 -5.77 -6.96 -7.45
C ASP A 44 -4.37 -7.50 -7.18
N PHE A 45 -3.63 -7.87 -8.21
CA PHE A 45 -2.22 -8.25 -8.08
C PHE A 45 -1.37 -7.10 -7.53
N ILE A 46 -1.46 -5.91 -8.13
CA ILE A 46 -0.69 -4.73 -7.72
C ILE A 46 -1.01 -4.34 -6.27
N VAL A 47 -2.30 -4.27 -5.92
CA VAL A 47 -2.72 -3.94 -4.56
C VAL A 47 -2.23 -5.01 -3.59
N ASN A 48 -2.46 -6.29 -3.87
CA ASN A 48 -2.03 -7.37 -2.98
C ASN A 48 -0.51 -7.44 -2.81
N ALA A 49 0.27 -7.10 -3.83
CA ALA A 49 1.72 -7.04 -3.73
C ALA A 49 2.17 -5.89 -2.82
N LEU A 50 1.56 -4.71 -2.96
CA LEU A 50 2.00 -3.49 -2.31
C LEU A 50 1.36 -3.21 -0.95
N THR A 51 0.33 -3.96 -0.55
CA THR A 51 -0.31 -3.83 0.78
C THR A 51 0.07 -4.94 1.77
N LYS A 52 0.93 -5.89 1.39
CA LYS A 52 1.47 -6.84 2.38
C LYS A 52 2.37 -6.11 3.37
N LYS A 53 2.53 -6.61 4.58
CA LYS A 53 3.37 -5.93 5.60
C LYS A 53 4.78 -6.46 5.69
N ARG A 54 5.04 -7.64 5.11
CA ARG A 54 6.34 -8.29 5.13
C ARG A 54 6.65 -8.78 3.73
N TYR A 55 7.88 -8.55 3.29
CA TYR A 55 8.36 -9.03 2.00
C TYR A 55 8.28 -10.56 1.88
N ASP A 56 8.50 -11.28 3.00
CA ASP A 56 8.41 -12.74 3.02
C ASP A 56 7.02 -13.28 2.67
N ASP A 57 5.98 -12.48 2.88
CA ASP A 57 4.60 -12.87 2.59
C ASP A 57 4.25 -12.72 1.09
N LEU A 58 5.15 -12.15 0.29
CA LEU A 58 5.00 -12.04 -1.16
C LEU A 58 5.25 -13.38 -1.84
N THR A 59 4.38 -13.71 -2.80
CA THR A 59 4.63 -14.79 -3.76
C THR A 59 5.80 -14.44 -4.69
N TYR A 60 6.31 -15.43 -5.42
CA TYR A 60 7.42 -15.22 -6.36
C TYR A 60 7.16 -14.08 -7.37
N ASN A 61 5.98 -14.06 -7.99
CA ASN A 61 5.63 -13.03 -8.98
C ASN A 61 5.48 -11.64 -8.35
N GLU A 62 4.92 -11.57 -7.14
CA GLU A 62 4.80 -10.31 -6.40
C GLU A 62 6.18 -9.77 -6.00
N ARG A 63 7.14 -10.64 -5.65
CA ARG A 63 8.52 -10.23 -5.40
C ARG A 63 9.18 -9.66 -6.64
N LEU A 64 8.98 -10.29 -7.81
CA LEU A 64 9.51 -9.75 -9.08
C LEU A 64 8.94 -8.36 -9.37
N PHE A 65 7.64 -8.17 -9.18
CA PHE A 65 6.99 -6.88 -9.39
C PHE A 65 7.47 -5.80 -8.41
N VAL A 66 7.53 -6.13 -7.11
CA VAL A 66 8.03 -5.21 -6.09
C VAL A 66 9.50 -4.86 -6.35
N ASN A 67 10.29 -5.83 -6.84
CA ASN A 67 11.68 -5.59 -7.19
C ASN A 67 11.86 -4.68 -8.42
N ASP A 68 11.03 -4.85 -9.44
CA ASP A 68 11.03 -3.94 -10.58
C ASP A 68 10.71 -2.49 -10.15
N ILE A 69 9.80 -2.32 -9.18
CA ILE A 69 9.54 -1.01 -8.57
C ILE A 69 10.78 -0.49 -7.82
N PHE A 70 11.53 -1.34 -7.08
CA PHE A 70 12.76 -0.92 -6.40
C PHE A 70 13.77 -0.31 -7.37
N GLU A 71 13.95 -0.97 -8.51
CA GLU A 71 15.01 -0.65 -9.47
C GLU A 71 14.63 0.53 -10.36
N ASN A 72 13.36 0.64 -10.75
CA ASN A 72 12.96 1.47 -11.89
C ASN A 72 11.93 2.56 -11.55
N ALA A 73 11.22 2.48 -10.42
CA ALA A 73 10.14 3.42 -10.15
C ALA A 73 10.63 4.80 -9.69
N THR A 74 10.02 5.84 -10.24
CA THR A 74 10.21 7.22 -9.84
C THR A 74 9.18 7.65 -8.78
N LYS A 75 9.36 8.84 -8.21
CA LYS A 75 8.38 9.42 -7.29
C LYS A 75 7.02 9.66 -7.96
N GLU A 76 7.00 9.99 -9.25
CA GLU A 76 5.78 10.21 -10.03
C GLU A 76 5.02 8.90 -10.24
N ASP A 77 5.73 7.80 -10.50
CA ASP A 77 5.12 6.47 -10.60
C ASP A 77 4.45 6.05 -9.29
N LEU A 78 5.05 6.38 -8.15
CA LEU A 78 4.48 6.12 -6.82
C LEU A 78 3.23 6.95 -6.53
N GLU A 79 3.17 8.21 -6.96
CA GLU A 79 1.95 9.02 -6.87
C GLU A 79 0.84 8.45 -7.76
N VAL A 80 1.17 7.94 -8.95
CA VAL A 80 0.19 7.20 -9.78
C VAL A 80 -0.30 5.97 -9.04
N LEU A 81 0.57 5.22 -8.34
CA LEU A 81 0.15 4.05 -7.58
C LEU A 81 -0.81 4.41 -6.45
N LYS A 82 -0.51 5.49 -5.72
CA LYS A 82 -1.37 6.04 -4.67
C LYS A 82 -2.72 6.51 -5.22
N ASP A 83 -2.73 7.29 -6.30
CA ASP A 83 -3.96 7.89 -6.83
C ASP A 83 -4.83 6.89 -7.59
N LYS A 84 -4.20 6.02 -8.40
CA LYS A 84 -4.91 5.05 -9.24
C LYS A 84 -5.35 3.81 -8.48
N TYR A 85 -4.52 3.31 -7.57
CA TYR A 85 -4.76 2.06 -6.85
C TYR A 85 -5.05 2.25 -5.36
N PHE A 86 -5.11 3.51 -4.87
CA PHE A 86 -5.43 3.84 -3.48
C PHE A 86 -4.49 3.14 -2.50
N ILE A 87 -3.21 3.08 -2.85
CA ILE A 87 -2.15 2.45 -2.06
C ILE A 87 -1.58 3.48 -1.09
N ASP A 88 -1.44 3.09 0.18
CA ASP A 88 -0.71 3.90 1.16
C ASP A 88 0.79 3.73 0.94
N LEU A 89 1.50 4.84 0.77
CA LEU A 89 2.95 4.83 0.62
C LEU A 89 3.65 4.28 1.88
N GLU A 90 3.02 4.31 3.06
CA GLU A 90 3.55 3.65 4.26
C GLU A 90 3.45 2.12 4.19
N ASP A 91 2.43 1.57 3.53
CA ASP A 91 2.35 0.13 3.28
C ASP A 91 3.45 -0.30 2.30
N VAL A 92 3.68 0.51 1.25
CA VAL A 92 4.81 0.33 0.33
C VAL A 92 6.12 0.36 1.14
N LYS A 93 6.38 1.39 1.94
CA LYS A 93 7.58 1.45 2.79
C LYS A 93 7.76 0.19 3.66
N SER A 94 6.66 -0.33 4.22
CA SER A 94 6.70 -1.50 5.10
C SER A 94 7.16 -2.77 4.38
N VAL A 95 6.65 -3.04 3.17
CA VAL A 95 7.15 -4.14 2.33
C VAL A 95 8.65 -3.96 2.04
N PHE A 96 9.05 -2.72 1.75
CA PHE A 96 10.40 -2.38 1.29
C PHE A 96 11.41 -2.51 2.43
N LEU A 97 11.05 -2.14 3.66
CA LEU A 97 11.86 -2.32 4.86
C LEU A 97 12.05 -3.79 5.27
N GLY A 98 11.07 -4.64 4.95
CA GLY A 98 11.14 -6.07 5.25
C GLY A 98 11.90 -6.90 4.22
N SER A 99 12.37 -6.28 3.13
CA SER A 99 13.04 -6.98 2.03
C SER A 99 14.55 -7.10 2.26
N PRO A 100 15.19 -8.21 1.88
CA PRO A 100 16.61 -8.46 2.11
C PRO A 100 17.56 -7.67 1.19
N CYS A 101 17.06 -6.85 0.27
CA CYS A 101 17.89 -6.07 -0.65
C CYS A 101 18.37 -4.74 -0.04
N ASP A 102 19.68 -4.49 -0.06
CA ASP A 102 20.25 -3.22 0.44
C ASP A 102 19.81 -2.00 -0.41
N GLU A 103 19.46 -2.22 -1.67
CA GLU A 103 18.93 -1.21 -2.60
C GLU A 103 17.62 -0.58 -2.12
N ASN A 104 16.87 -1.29 -1.25
CA ASN A 104 15.65 -0.78 -0.63
C ASN A 104 15.91 0.45 0.24
N ILE A 105 17.06 0.49 0.92
CA ILE A 105 17.43 1.63 1.77
C ILE A 105 17.62 2.88 0.90
N LYS A 106 18.17 2.72 -0.29
CA LYS A 106 18.38 3.81 -1.25
C LYS A 106 17.03 4.31 -1.78
N PHE A 107 16.17 3.40 -2.25
CA PHE A 107 14.82 3.74 -2.71
C PHE A 107 13.99 4.48 -1.65
N ILE A 108 13.99 3.96 -0.42
CA ILE A 108 13.26 4.59 0.70
C ILE A 108 13.80 6.00 0.98
N LYS A 109 15.11 6.19 0.98
CA LYS A 109 15.74 7.49 1.27
C LYS A 109 15.56 8.50 0.15
N GLU A 110 15.76 8.10 -1.10
CA GLU A 110 15.83 9.00 -2.25
C GLU A 110 14.44 9.25 -2.86
N VAL A 111 13.59 8.23 -2.92
CA VAL A 111 12.30 8.30 -3.62
C VAL A 111 11.14 8.55 -2.65
N LEU A 112 11.04 7.78 -1.56
CA LEU A 112 9.89 7.83 -0.64
C LEU A 112 9.99 8.93 0.43
N ASN A 113 11.19 9.22 0.93
CA ASN A 113 11.40 10.18 2.02
C ASN A 113 12.01 11.53 1.56
N GLY A 114 12.17 11.72 0.25
CA GLY A 114 12.97 12.77 -0.39
C GLY A 114 13.30 14.00 0.46
N ASN A 115 14.60 14.25 0.65
CA ASN A 115 15.13 15.59 0.88
C ASN A 115 15.02 16.43 -0.39
#